data_AF-A0A2E6ECF8-F1
#
_entry.id   AF-A0A2E6ECF8-F1
#
_cell.length_a   1.000
_cell.length_b   1.000
_cell.length_c   1.000
_cell.angle_alpha   90.00
_cell.angle_beta   90.00
_cell.angle_gamma   90.00
#
_symmetry.space_group_name_H-M   'P 1'
#
loop_
_entity.id
_entity.type
_entity.pdbx_description
1 polymer ?
#
loop_
_entity_poly.entity_id
_entity_poly.type
_entity_poly.pdbx_seq_one_letter_code
_entity_poly.pdbx_strand_id
1 'polypeptide(L)'
;MQKFLLVAILTIAAGGAAQSDPHTDYLLYCRGCHLHSGEAIPDAHIPSLHELGPLLESPEGREYIVRVPGVSQTPMSDKRLAAVLNWVIANFNIDTLAGNFKPYTADEIGLIRQKVLVDPLKTRAAILKQ
;
A
#
# COMPACT_ATOMS: atom_id res chain seq x y z
N MET A 1 38.07 28.00 46.03
CA MET A 1 37.06 28.82 45.32
C MET A 1 36.61 28.02 44.09
N GLN A 2 35.60 27.17 44.26
CA GLN A 2 35.18 26.18 43.27
C GLN A 2 34.06 26.78 42.42
N LYS A 3 34.38 27.16 41.18
CA LYS A 3 33.40 27.64 40.21
C LYS A 3 32.59 26.44 39.71
N PHE A 4 31.36 26.29 40.21
CA PHE A 4 30.40 25.33 39.67
C PHE A 4 29.96 25.81 38.28
N LEU A 5 30.43 25.11 37.24
CA LEU A 5 29.92 25.25 35.89
C LEU A 5 28.64 24.42 35.79
N LEU A 6 27.48 25.09 35.78
CA LEU A 6 26.19 24.46 35.50
C LEU A 6 26.13 24.12 34.00
N VAL A 7 26.30 22.85 33.66
CA VAL A 7 26.00 22.32 32.32
C VAL A 7 24.49 22.08 32.26
N ALA A 8 23.77 22.90 31.49
CA ALA A 8 22.37 22.66 31.17
C ALA A 8 22.28 21.49 30.18
N ILE A 9 21.79 20.34 30.67
CA ILE A 9 21.51 19.18 29.82
C ILE A 9 20.17 19.44 29.12
N LEU A 10 20.22 19.76 27.83
CA LEU A 10 19.04 19.82 26.97
C LEU A 10 18.63 18.39 26.61
N THR A 11 17.68 17.82 27.37
CA THR A 11 17.06 16.54 27.01
C THR A 11 16.19 16.72 25.77
N ILE A 12 16.70 16.31 24.61
CA ILE A 12 15.88 16.14 23.41
C ILE A 12 14.96 14.96 23.68
N ALA A 13 13.68 15.25 23.94
CA ALA A 13 12.65 14.22 23.94
C ALA A 13 12.64 13.58 22.54
N ALA A 14 12.91 12.29 22.47
CA ALA A 14 12.77 11.52 21.23
C ALA A 14 11.30 11.59 20.80
N GLY A 15 11.01 12.42 19.79
CA GLY A 15 9.72 12.43 19.14
C GLY A 15 9.48 11.04 18.55
N GLY A 16 8.51 10.31 19.09
CA GLY A 16 8.04 9.08 18.46
C GLY A 16 7.67 9.40 17.01
N ALA A 17 8.25 8.65 16.06
CA ALA A 17 7.93 8.83 14.65
C ALA A 17 6.41 8.78 14.49
N ALA A 18 5.80 9.88 14.05
CA ALA A 18 4.38 9.89 13.73
C ALA A 18 4.15 8.86 12.62
N GLN A 19 3.49 7.76 12.97
CA GLN A 19 3.06 6.76 11.99
C GLN A 19 1.95 7.41 11.18
N SER A 20 2.16 7.63 9.89
CA SER A 20 1.11 8.16 9.01
C SER A 20 -0.07 7.19 8.95
N ASP A 21 -1.28 7.75 8.88
CA ASP A 21 -2.48 6.95 8.70
C ASP A 21 -2.58 6.44 7.23
N PRO A 22 -3.34 5.36 6.99
CA PRO A 22 -3.45 4.77 5.66
C PRO A 22 -4.00 5.70 4.56
N HIS A 23 -4.89 6.63 4.90
CA HIS A 23 -5.40 7.60 3.93
C HIS A 23 -4.31 8.61 3.54
N THR A 24 -3.52 9.10 4.51
CA THR A 24 -2.35 9.92 4.19
C THR A 24 -1.33 9.15 3.33
N ASP A 25 -1.09 7.87 3.61
CA ASP A 25 -0.23 7.03 2.76
C ASP A 25 -0.76 6.91 1.33
N TYR A 26 -2.08 6.73 1.16
CA TYR A 26 -2.71 6.76 -0.16
C TYR A 26 -2.48 8.10 -0.89
N LEU A 27 -2.65 9.21 -0.18
CA LEU A 27 -2.46 10.55 -0.74
C LEU A 27 -1.00 10.86 -1.11
N LEU A 28 -0.03 10.25 -0.44
CA LEU A 28 1.38 10.51 -0.70
C LEU A 28 1.97 9.56 -1.77
N TYR A 29 1.54 8.30 -1.79
CA TYR A 29 2.20 7.26 -2.58
C TYR A 29 1.35 6.63 -3.69
N CYS A 30 0.02 6.80 -3.67
CA CYS A 30 -0.88 6.09 -4.60
C CYS A 30 -1.67 7.03 -5.51
N ARG A 31 -2.25 8.10 -4.97
CA ARG A 31 -3.15 9.01 -5.72
C ARG A 31 -2.50 9.67 -6.94
N GLY A 32 -1.16 9.76 -6.96
CA GLY A 32 -0.43 10.38 -8.07
C GLY A 32 -0.73 9.69 -9.41
N CYS A 33 -0.93 8.37 -9.37
CA CYS A 33 -1.39 7.59 -10.52
C CYS A 33 -2.89 7.32 -10.47
N HIS A 34 -3.42 6.92 -9.30
CA HIS A 34 -4.80 6.42 -9.17
C HIS A 34 -5.86 7.48 -8.88
N LEU A 35 -5.50 8.77 -8.92
CA LEU A 35 -6.38 9.90 -8.62
C LEU A 35 -6.93 9.88 -7.19
N HIS A 36 -7.67 10.91 -6.81
CA HIS A 36 -8.43 10.88 -5.56
C HIS A 36 -9.66 9.97 -5.66
N SER A 37 -10.31 9.96 -6.83
CA SER A 37 -11.53 9.20 -7.10
C SER A 37 -11.31 7.70 -7.26
N GLY A 38 -10.07 7.24 -7.51
CA GLY A 38 -9.80 5.84 -7.82
C GLY A 38 -10.20 5.43 -9.25
N GLU A 39 -10.61 6.37 -10.09
CA GLU A 39 -11.01 6.11 -11.48
C GLU A 39 -9.80 5.70 -12.35
N ALA A 40 -10.09 4.99 -13.44
CA ALA A 40 -9.07 4.61 -14.40
C ALA A 40 -8.53 5.82 -15.19
N ILE A 41 -7.28 5.72 -15.64
CA ILE A 41 -6.69 6.59 -16.66
C ILE A 41 -6.25 5.71 -17.83
N PRO A 42 -7.14 5.41 -18.81
CA PRO A 42 -6.90 4.41 -19.85
C PRO A 42 -5.65 4.68 -20.69
N ASP A 43 -5.44 5.94 -21.10
CA ASP A 43 -4.31 6.35 -21.94
C ASP A 43 -2.95 6.18 -21.25
N ALA A 44 -2.94 6.19 -19.91
CA ALA A 44 -1.75 5.95 -19.10
C ALA A 44 -1.67 4.50 -18.56
N HIS A 45 -2.60 3.63 -18.99
CA HIS A 45 -2.74 2.25 -18.52
C HIS A 45 -2.84 2.12 -16.99
N ILE A 46 -3.42 3.11 -16.31
CA ILE A 46 -3.68 3.05 -14.88
C ILE A 46 -5.09 2.48 -14.66
N PRO A 47 -5.23 1.30 -14.02
CA PRO A 47 -6.53 0.69 -13.79
C PRO A 47 -7.32 1.41 -12.69
N SER A 48 -8.64 1.25 -12.74
CA SER A 48 -9.54 1.66 -11.67
C SER A 48 -9.25 0.89 -10.38
N LEU A 49 -9.31 1.58 -9.25
CA LEU A 49 -9.28 0.98 -7.92
C LEU A 49 -10.64 0.42 -7.50
N HIS A 50 -11.73 0.69 -8.24
CA HIS A 50 -13.07 0.14 -7.97
C HIS A 50 -13.26 -1.29 -8.50
N GLU A 51 -12.26 -1.83 -9.19
CA GLU A 51 -12.31 -3.12 -9.88
C GLU A 51 -11.23 -4.08 -9.34
N LEU A 52 -11.01 -4.07 -8.02
CA LEU A 52 -10.08 -4.98 -7.36
C LEU A 52 -10.75 -6.28 -6.92
N GLY A 53 -12.07 -6.29 -6.71
CA GLY A 53 -12.85 -7.46 -6.28
C GLY A 53 -12.50 -8.75 -7.04
N PRO A 54 -12.63 -8.80 -8.39
CA PRO A 54 -12.31 -10.00 -9.17
C PRO A 54 -10.86 -10.49 -9.03
N LEU A 55 -9.89 -9.59 -8.81
CA LEU A 55 -8.51 -10.00 -8.56
C LEU A 55 -8.36 -10.65 -7.18
N LEU A 56 -9.11 -10.17 -6.18
CA LEU A 56 -9.03 -10.66 -4.80
C LEU A 56 -9.71 -12.03 -4.61
N GLU A 57 -10.40 -12.55 -5.63
CA GLU A 57 -11.01 -13.88 -5.61
C GLU A 57 -10.00 -15.04 -5.74
N SER A 58 -8.79 -14.75 -6.25
CA SER A 58 -7.73 -15.75 -6.42
C SER A 58 -6.47 -15.41 -5.61
N PRO A 59 -5.71 -16.42 -5.14
CA PRO A 59 -4.38 -16.20 -4.57
C PRO A 59 -3.45 -15.42 -5.52
N GLU A 60 -3.50 -15.71 -6.82
CA GLU A 60 -2.67 -15.09 -7.84
C GLU A 60 -3.01 -13.60 -8.01
N GLY A 61 -4.30 -13.25 -8.05
CA GLY A 61 -4.74 -11.87 -8.16
C GLY A 61 -4.49 -11.05 -6.90
N ARG A 62 -4.57 -11.69 -5.73
CA ARG A 62 -4.11 -11.12 -4.47
C ARG A 62 -2.61 -10.81 -4.50
N GLU A 63 -1.77 -11.75 -4.92
CA GLU A 63 -0.32 -11.49 -5.07
C GLU A 63 -0.03 -10.40 -6.11
N TYR A 64 -0.80 -10.37 -7.21
CA TYR A 64 -0.62 -9.39 -8.28
C TYR A 64 -0.66 -7.95 -7.77
N ILE A 65 -1.63 -7.59 -6.93
CA ILE A 65 -1.78 -6.23 -6.39
C ILE A 65 -0.50 -5.78 -5.67
N VAL A 66 0.08 -6.66 -4.84
CA VAL A 66 1.28 -6.37 -4.05
C VAL A 66 2.52 -6.24 -4.94
N ARG A 67 2.56 -6.99 -6.05
CA ARG A 67 3.72 -7.04 -6.96
C ARG A 67 3.73 -5.91 -8.00
N VAL A 68 2.62 -5.18 -8.18
CA VAL A 68 2.59 -3.99 -9.06
C VAL A 68 3.79 -3.09 -8.72
N PRO A 69 4.62 -2.67 -9.70
CA PRO A 69 5.87 -1.96 -9.41
C PRO A 69 5.72 -0.73 -8.50
N GLY A 70 4.65 0.06 -8.70
CA GLY A 70 4.35 1.22 -7.85
C GLY A 70 3.94 0.88 -6.42
N VAL A 71 3.59 -0.39 -6.13
CA VAL A 71 3.24 -0.90 -4.80
C VAL A 71 4.46 -1.57 -4.16
N SER A 72 5.09 -2.51 -4.87
CA SER A 72 6.21 -3.30 -4.35
C SER A 72 7.46 -2.46 -4.06
N GLN A 73 7.67 -1.35 -4.79
CA GLN A 73 8.86 -0.50 -4.68
C GLN A 73 8.64 0.76 -3.83
N THR A 74 7.49 0.90 -3.16
CA THR A 74 7.28 2.03 -2.24
C THR A 74 8.32 2.02 -1.12
N PRO A 75 8.75 3.20 -0.60
CA PRO A 75 9.67 3.27 0.55
C PRO A 75 8.98 2.91 1.88
N MET A 76 7.71 2.51 1.85
CA MET A 76 6.95 2.14 3.03
C MET A 76 7.40 0.79 3.59
N SER A 77 7.43 0.69 4.93
CA SER A 77 7.52 -0.60 5.62
C SER A 77 6.33 -1.49 5.25
N ASP A 78 6.50 -2.81 5.34
CA ASP A 78 5.45 -3.78 4.99
C ASP A 78 4.17 -3.59 5.80
N LYS A 79 4.27 -3.18 7.06
CA LYS A 79 3.11 -2.85 7.91
C LYS A 79 2.28 -1.69 7.35
N ARG A 80 2.95 -0.62 6.89
CA ARG A 80 2.29 0.55 6.28
C ARG A 80 1.68 0.19 4.94
N LEU A 81 2.42 -0.56 4.12
CA LEU A 81 1.96 -1.01 2.82
C LEU A 81 0.72 -1.93 2.96
N ALA A 82 0.72 -2.85 3.92
CA ALA A 82 -0.47 -3.65 4.23
C ALA A 82 -1.66 -2.76 4.64
N ALA A 83 -1.43 -1.77 5.51
CA ALA A 83 -2.47 -0.88 6.00
C ALA A 83 -3.10 -0.03 4.88
N VAL A 84 -2.29 0.56 3.98
CA VAL A 84 -2.81 1.35 2.85
C VAL A 84 -3.51 0.49 1.81
N LEU A 85 -3.04 -0.73 1.52
CA LEU A 85 -3.73 -1.64 0.60
C LEU A 85 -5.09 -2.08 1.15
N ASN A 86 -5.16 -2.40 2.44
CA ASN A 86 -6.43 -2.71 3.10
C ASN A 86 -7.38 -1.51 3.10
N TRP A 87 -6.85 -0.29 3.31
CA TRP A 87 -7.63 0.94 3.22
C TRP A 87 -8.17 1.16 1.79
N VAL A 88 -7.34 1.01 0.76
CA VAL A 88 -7.77 1.12 -0.65
C VAL A 88 -8.91 0.15 -0.95
N ILE A 89 -8.78 -1.12 -0.54
CA ILE A 89 -9.82 -2.13 -0.76
C ILE A 89 -11.12 -1.74 -0.04
N ALA A 90 -11.04 -1.33 1.22
CA ALA A 90 -12.21 -0.94 1.99
C ALA A 90 -12.90 0.33 1.47
N ASN A 91 -12.17 1.27 0.87
CA ASN A 91 -12.75 2.53 0.38
C ASN A 91 -13.33 2.43 -1.03
N PHE A 92 -12.75 1.59 -1.90
CA PHE A 92 -13.14 1.52 -3.31
C PHE A 92 -13.87 0.24 -3.70
N ASN A 93 -13.89 -0.80 -2.85
CA ASN A 93 -14.42 -2.11 -3.23
C ASN A 93 -15.37 -2.71 -2.19
N ILE A 94 -15.82 -1.97 -1.18
CA ILE A 94 -16.63 -2.55 -0.10
C ILE A 94 -17.89 -3.25 -0.60
N ASP A 95 -18.49 -2.72 -1.67
CA ASP A 95 -19.70 -3.28 -2.30
C ASP A 95 -19.43 -4.51 -3.17
N THR A 96 -18.18 -4.68 -3.63
CA THR A 96 -17.76 -5.78 -4.53
C THR A 96 -16.88 -6.81 -3.84
N LEU A 97 -16.57 -6.61 -2.56
CA LEU A 97 -15.67 -7.45 -1.79
C LEU A 97 -16.35 -8.77 -1.39
N ALA A 98 -15.71 -9.89 -1.69
CA ALA A 98 -16.18 -11.18 -1.20
C ALA A 98 -16.21 -11.22 0.34
N GLY A 99 -17.26 -11.80 0.92
CA GLY A 99 -17.45 -11.84 2.38
C GLY A 99 -16.37 -12.61 3.15
N ASN A 100 -15.53 -13.38 2.46
CA ASN A 100 -14.39 -14.10 3.02
C ASN A 100 -13.05 -13.37 2.84
N PHE A 101 -13.06 -12.09 2.43
CA PHE A 101 -11.84 -11.31 2.27
C PHE A 101 -11.01 -11.29 3.55
N LYS A 102 -9.73 -11.60 3.40
CA LYS A 102 -8.73 -11.51 4.47
C LYS A 102 -7.88 -10.26 4.26
N PRO A 103 -7.80 -9.34 5.24
CA PRO A 103 -6.88 -8.21 5.15
C PRO A 103 -5.43 -8.67 4.95
N TYR A 104 -4.65 -7.92 4.17
CA TYR A 104 -3.21 -8.13 4.04
C TYR A 104 -2.50 -8.00 5.37
N THR A 105 -1.52 -8.87 5.60
CA THR A 105 -0.61 -8.79 6.75
C THR A 105 0.76 -8.24 6.33
N ALA A 106 1.52 -7.70 7.29
CA ALA A 106 2.87 -7.21 7.01
C ALA A 106 3.78 -8.34 6.48
N ASP A 107 3.71 -9.53 7.07
CA ASP A 107 4.54 -10.67 6.66
C ASP A 107 4.21 -11.12 5.23
N GLU A 108 2.92 -11.17 4.88
CA GLU A 108 2.46 -11.47 3.53
C GLU A 108 3.02 -10.46 2.51
N ILE A 109 2.92 -9.16 2.83
CA ILE A 109 3.46 -8.10 1.99
C ILE A 109 4.97 -8.23 1.81
N GLY A 110 5.71 -8.44 2.90
CA GLY A 110 7.16 -8.56 2.89
C GLY A 110 7.66 -9.72 2.02
N LEU A 111 6.94 -10.84 2.01
CA LEU A 111 7.25 -11.99 1.16
C LEU A 111 6.91 -11.73 -0.32
N ILE A 112 5.71 -11.20 -0.60
CA ILE A 112 5.23 -11.07 -1.98
C ILE A 112 5.93 -9.93 -2.72
N ARG A 113 6.19 -8.79 -2.06
CA ARG A 113 6.74 -7.60 -2.73
C ARG A 113 8.14 -7.80 -3.32
N GLN A 114 8.85 -8.83 -2.88
CA GLN A 114 10.16 -9.22 -3.42
C GLN A 114 10.05 -9.93 -4.78
N LYS A 115 8.87 -10.45 -5.13
CA LYS A 115 8.62 -11.17 -6.38
C LYS A 115 8.34 -10.18 -7.52
N VAL A 116 9.34 -9.93 -8.36
CA VAL A 116 9.22 -9.02 -9.51
C VAL A 116 8.03 -9.40 -10.41
N LEU A 117 7.28 -8.39 -10.84
CA LEU A 117 6.22 -8.50 -11.85
C LEU A 117 6.73 -7.97 -13.19
N VAL A 118 7.04 -8.88 -14.10
CA VAL A 118 7.70 -8.54 -15.38
C VAL A 118 6.76 -7.82 -16.34
N ASP A 119 5.51 -8.29 -16.45
CA ASP A 119 4.49 -7.71 -17.33
C ASP A 119 3.16 -7.60 -16.57
N PRO A 120 2.91 -6.45 -15.92
CA PRO A 120 1.69 -6.26 -15.14
C PRO A 120 0.41 -6.38 -15.98
N LEU A 121 0.40 -5.82 -17.19
CA LEU A 121 -0.80 -5.80 -18.03
C LEU A 121 -1.18 -7.21 -18.50
N LYS A 122 -0.21 -7.98 -19.01
CA LYS A 122 -0.44 -9.36 -19.41
C LYS A 122 -0.84 -10.24 -18.23
N THR A 123 -0.20 -10.05 -17.07
CA THR A 123 -0.49 -10.84 -15.87
C THR A 123 -1.91 -10.56 -15.38
N ARG A 124 -2.32 -9.28 -15.28
CA ARG A 124 -3.69 -8.91 -14.91
C ARG A 124 -4.72 -9.54 -15.85
N ALA A 125 -4.49 -9.43 -17.16
CA ALA A 125 -5.39 -9.99 -18.16
C ALA A 125 -5.49 -11.52 -18.09
N ALA A 126 -4.43 -12.21 -17.69
CA ALA A 126 -4.44 -13.66 -17.48
C ALA A 126 -5.18 -14.08 -16.21
N ILE A 127 -5.12 -13.27 -15.14
CA ILE A 127 -5.86 -13.51 -13.89
C ILE A 127 -7.36 -13.35 -14.12
N LEU A 128 -7.78 -12.28 -14.78
CA LEU A 128 -9.20 -11.96 -14.99
C LEU A 128 -9.92 -12.87 -16.01
N LYS A 129 -9.22 -13.83 -16.64
CA LYS A 129 -9.79 -14.78 -17.60
C LYS A 129 -9.98 -16.18 -17.02
N GLN A 130 -9.54 -16.42 -15.80
CA GLN A 130 -9.71 -17.69 -15.10
C GLN A 130 -11.15 -17.82 -14.59
#